data_AF-A0A7J4SSZ1-F1
#
_entry.id   AF-A0A7J4SSZ1-F1
#
_cell.length_a   1.000
_cell.length_b   1.000
_cell.length_c   1.000
_cell.angle_alpha   90.00
_cell.angle_beta   90.00
_cell.angle_gamma   90.00
#
_symmetry.space_group_name_H-M   'P 1'
#
loop_
_entity.id
_entity.type
_entity.pdbx_description
1 polymer ?
#
loop_
_entity_poly.entity_id
_entity_poly.type
_entity_poly.pdbx_seq_one_letter_code
_entity_poly.pdbx_strand_id
1 'polypeptide(L)'
;MARAPAQVRFPGDKNRKQRVKVRGIKQASKEIQKRLARNLEALLEDPEIILPRIDTDLGRPWRDPMAHTLRSIDIVSAKRHNTKWLSRKMVKRRGDGVSRALAGSLLAASEEDWSTVSVFKNQLFGNASYLRRGNGKQGHQAAIQNHTNHRLRLLLWDEHAKAGHYFFSWEGGFVYTGTVANAPKEWVEWSLRGSPLGLQETSHGFAGKAITEEILKSRKPTKSGWISMSFNDGTELGISSEELSQTELPFIPSIALGMLPPRVPAIASAEWVWRPDGWPEDMALPEEGVEQVGHALNEWMSSRIVDGSIAEICRRRILSSIKEGFLSRNIWFS
;
A
#
# COMPACT_ATOMS: atom_id res chain seq x y z
N MET A 1 -1.87 56.20 -5.23
CA MET A 1 -2.62 54.92 -5.22
C MET A 1 -3.69 54.99 -6.30
N ALA A 2 -3.56 54.21 -7.38
CA ALA A 2 -4.53 54.20 -8.48
C ALA A 2 -5.76 53.34 -8.11
N ARG A 3 -6.97 53.87 -8.33
CA ARG A 3 -8.22 53.12 -8.13
C ARG A 3 -8.32 51.98 -9.15
N ALA A 4 -8.72 50.79 -8.70
CA ALA A 4 -9.00 49.67 -9.59
C ALA A 4 -10.15 50.03 -10.57
N PRO A 5 -10.07 49.60 -11.84
CA PRO A 5 -11.09 49.90 -12.83
C PRO A 5 -12.43 49.24 -12.48
N ALA A 6 -13.53 49.94 -12.80
CA ALA A 6 -14.89 49.50 -12.52
C ALA A 6 -15.20 48.18 -13.27
N GLN A 7 -15.81 47.21 -12.57
CA GLN A 7 -16.31 45.98 -13.19
C GLN A 7 -17.45 46.31 -14.14
N VAL A 8 -17.18 46.24 -15.44
CA VAL A 8 -18.20 46.39 -16.49
C VAL A 8 -19.01 45.09 -16.58
N ARG A 9 -20.33 45.18 -16.35
CA ARG A 9 -21.28 44.07 -16.57
C ARG A 9 -21.86 44.18 -17.97
N PHE A 10 -21.82 43.08 -18.72
CA PHE A 10 -22.39 43.04 -20.07
C PHE A 10 -23.88 42.65 -20.05
N PRO A 11 -24.72 43.25 -20.93
CA PRO A 11 -26.11 42.83 -21.12
C PRO A 11 -26.19 41.37 -21.60
N GLY A 12 -26.47 40.44 -20.68
CA GLY A 12 -26.45 39.00 -20.92
C GLY A 12 -26.06 38.18 -19.70
N ASP A 13 -25.34 38.80 -18.74
CA ASP A 13 -24.93 38.14 -17.50
C ASP A 13 -26.10 37.73 -16.59
N LYS A 14 -27.30 38.33 -16.76
CA LYS A 14 -28.51 37.95 -16.00
C LYS A 14 -29.02 36.55 -16.35
N ASN A 15 -28.74 36.05 -17.56
CA ASN A 15 -29.22 34.74 -18.05
C ASN A 15 -28.18 33.62 -17.95
N ARG A 16 -26.94 33.95 -17.59
CA ARG A 16 -25.92 32.94 -17.27
C ARG A 16 -26.19 32.44 -15.85
N LYS A 17 -27.12 31.49 -15.69
CA LYS A 17 -27.25 30.71 -14.45
C LYS A 17 -25.84 30.29 -14.05
N GLN A 18 -25.28 30.89 -13.00
CA GLN A 18 -24.01 30.46 -12.44
C GLN A 18 -24.19 28.99 -12.11
N ARG A 19 -23.62 28.11 -12.94
CA ARG A 19 -23.59 26.68 -12.68
C ARG A 19 -22.87 26.53 -11.34
N VAL A 20 -23.65 26.30 -10.29
CA VAL A 20 -23.14 25.98 -8.96
C VAL A 20 -22.31 24.72 -9.15
N LYS A 21 -20.99 24.90 -9.29
CA LYS A 21 -20.05 23.79 -9.41
C LYS A 21 -19.98 23.15 -8.02
N VAL A 22 -20.80 22.13 -7.81
CA VAL A 22 -20.69 21.28 -6.62
C VAL A 22 -19.29 20.68 -6.62
N ARG A 23 -18.50 21.04 -5.59
CA ARG A 23 -17.09 20.66 -5.49
C ARG A 23 -16.96 19.14 -5.49
N GLY A 24 -16.20 18.60 -6.44
CA GLY A 24 -15.91 17.15 -6.51
C GLY A 24 -16.76 16.35 -7.51
N ILE A 25 -17.81 16.94 -8.11
CA ILE A 25 -18.60 16.32 -9.17
C ILE A 25 -18.11 16.83 -10.54
N LYS A 26 -17.88 15.92 -11.48
CA LYS A 26 -17.40 16.24 -12.84
C LYS A 26 -18.17 15.43 -13.87
N GLN A 27 -18.27 15.97 -15.09
CA GLN A 27 -18.58 15.13 -16.25
C GLN A 27 -17.38 14.21 -16.51
N ALA A 28 -17.63 12.91 -16.56
CA ALA A 28 -16.62 11.92 -16.88
C ALA A 28 -16.23 12.00 -18.36
N SER A 29 -14.96 11.77 -18.68
CA SER A 29 -14.53 11.55 -20.07
C SER A 29 -15.17 10.25 -20.60
N LYS A 30 -15.27 10.11 -21.93
CA LYS A 30 -15.81 8.88 -22.55
C LYS A 30 -15.05 7.63 -22.12
N GLU A 31 -13.74 7.74 -21.94
CA GLU A 31 -12.89 6.64 -21.46
C GLU A 31 -13.24 6.22 -20.03
N ILE A 32 -13.40 7.20 -19.11
CA ILE A 32 -13.80 6.93 -17.72
C ILE A 32 -15.19 6.30 -17.68
N GLN A 33 -16.13 6.79 -18.50
CA GLN A 33 -17.48 6.22 -18.60
C GLN A 33 -17.42 4.76 -19.06
N LYS A 34 -16.68 4.46 -20.15
CA LYS A 34 -16.52 3.08 -20.65
C LYS A 34 -15.89 2.15 -19.61
N ARG A 35 -14.86 2.62 -18.89
CA ARG A 35 -14.21 1.85 -17.83
C ARG A 35 -15.17 1.58 -16.67
N LEU A 36 -15.88 2.61 -16.20
CA LEU A 36 -16.84 2.46 -15.11
C LEU A 36 -18.00 1.55 -15.50
N ALA A 37 -18.53 1.68 -16.72
CA ALA A 37 -19.56 0.82 -17.27
C ALA A 37 -19.14 -0.66 -17.16
N ARG A 38 -17.97 -1.00 -17.72
CA ARG A 38 -17.43 -2.37 -17.69
C ARG A 38 -17.26 -2.89 -16.26
N ASN A 39 -16.71 -2.06 -15.36
CA ASN A 39 -16.50 -2.47 -13.98
C ASN A 39 -17.83 -2.66 -13.23
N LEU A 40 -18.84 -1.82 -13.49
CA LEU A 40 -20.16 -1.91 -12.85
C LEU A 40 -20.95 -3.11 -13.37
N GLU A 41 -20.84 -3.42 -14.66
CA GLU A 41 -21.40 -4.61 -15.29
C GLU A 41 -20.80 -5.88 -14.67
N ALA A 42 -19.47 -5.99 -14.61
CA ALA A 42 -18.78 -7.10 -13.95
C ALA A 42 -19.19 -7.24 -12.47
N LEU A 43 -19.32 -6.12 -11.76
CA LEU A 43 -19.77 -6.11 -10.36
C LEU A 43 -21.24 -6.57 -10.21
N LEU A 44 -22.09 -6.27 -11.18
CA LEU A 44 -23.50 -6.66 -11.16
C LEU A 44 -23.67 -8.15 -11.50
N GLU A 45 -22.82 -8.69 -12.35
CA GLU A 45 -22.73 -10.12 -12.64
C GLU A 45 -22.22 -10.89 -11.43
N ASP A 46 -21.06 -10.48 -10.91
CA ASP A 46 -20.40 -11.07 -9.75
C ASP A 46 -20.00 -10.01 -8.72
N PRO A 47 -20.83 -9.77 -7.69
CA PRO A 47 -20.49 -8.86 -6.61
C PRO A 47 -19.33 -9.33 -5.74
N GLU A 48 -18.96 -10.62 -5.78
CA GLU A 48 -17.90 -11.21 -4.95
C GLU A 48 -16.50 -10.94 -5.52
N ILE A 49 -16.39 -10.38 -6.73
CA ILE A 49 -15.12 -9.97 -7.36
C ILE A 49 -14.29 -8.97 -6.51
N ILE A 50 -14.91 -8.32 -5.53
CA ILE A 50 -14.25 -7.40 -4.59
C ILE A 50 -13.61 -8.09 -3.39
N LEU A 51 -13.90 -9.37 -3.18
CA LEU A 51 -13.46 -10.13 -2.02
C LEU A 51 -12.01 -10.58 -2.19
N PRO A 52 -11.18 -10.51 -1.13
CA PRO A 52 -9.90 -11.20 -1.12
C PRO A 52 -10.12 -12.72 -1.02
N ARG A 53 -9.17 -13.49 -1.53
CA ARG A 53 -8.98 -14.88 -1.13
C ARG A 53 -8.69 -14.92 0.37
N ILE A 54 -9.45 -15.72 1.10
CA ILE A 54 -9.29 -15.91 2.54
C ILE A 54 -8.24 -17.00 2.77
N ASP A 55 -7.14 -16.64 3.42
CA ASP A 55 -6.00 -17.53 3.71
C ASP A 55 -5.80 -17.69 5.21
N THR A 56 -6.91 -17.92 5.91
CA THR A 56 -6.97 -18.15 7.35
C THR A 56 -8.33 -18.71 7.72
N ASP A 57 -8.42 -19.37 8.87
CA ASP A 57 -9.69 -19.84 9.40
C ASP A 57 -10.51 -18.67 9.96
N LEU A 58 -11.73 -18.54 9.47
CA LEU A 58 -12.67 -17.54 9.97
C LEU A 58 -13.47 -18.08 11.14
N GLY A 59 -13.64 -17.21 12.15
CA GLY A 59 -14.51 -17.49 13.27
C GLY A 59 -16.00 -17.34 12.93
N ARG A 60 -16.83 -17.46 13.95
CA ARG A 60 -18.28 -17.25 13.79
C ARG A 60 -18.60 -15.76 13.55
N PRO A 61 -19.57 -15.39 12.70
CA PRO A 61 -19.85 -13.99 12.34
C PRO A 61 -20.21 -13.01 13.47
N TRP A 62 -20.49 -13.45 14.69
CA TRP A 62 -20.72 -12.55 15.82
C TRP A 62 -19.48 -12.33 16.70
N ARG A 63 -18.39 -13.07 16.44
CA ARG A 63 -17.10 -12.95 17.11
C ARG A 63 -15.99 -12.49 16.17
N ASP A 64 -16.13 -12.81 14.87
CA ASP A 64 -15.17 -12.47 13.83
C ASP A 64 -15.71 -11.32 12.94
N PRO A 65 -15.06 -10.14 12.96
CA PRO A 65 -15.46 -9.00 12.13
C PRO A 65 -15.41 -9.28 10.62
N MET A 66 -14.43 -10.05 10.14
CA MET A 66 -14.31 -10.38 8.73
C MET A 66 -15.46 -11.29 8.30
N ALA A 67 -15.76 -12.34 9.08
CA ALA A 67 -16.89 -13.23 8.83
C ALA A 67 -18.25 -12.48 8.88
N HIS A 68 -18.37 -11.48 9.77
CA HIS A 68 -19.54 -10.60 9.80
C HIS A 68 -19.70 -9.79 8.50
N THR A 69 -18.60 -9.22 8.00
CA THR A 69 -18.58 -8.42 6.77
C THR A 69 -18.90 -9.29 5.56
N LEU A 70 -18.29 -10.46 5.43
CA LEU A 70 -18.58 -11.41 4.34
C LEU A 70 -20.07 -11.78 4.29
N ARG A 71 -20.65 -12.19 5.44
CA ARG A 71 -22.08 -12.48 5.52
C ARG A 71 -22.94 -11.27 5.13
N SER A 72 -22.51 -10.07 5.48
CA SER A 72 -23.21 -8.83 5.13
C SER A 72 -23.13 -8.51 3.64
N ILE A 73 -22.03 -8.87 2.99
CA ILE A 73 -21.83 -8.79 1.53
C ILE A 73 -22.75 -9.81 0.85
N ASP A 74 -22.77 -11.08 1.26
CA ASP A 74 -23.62 -12.12 0.67
C ASP A 74 -25.10 -11.72 0.61
N ILE A 75 -25.61 -11.13 1.70
CA ILE A 75 -26.99 -10.64 1.77
C ILE A 75 -27.26 -9.54 0.74
N VAL A 76 -26.28 -8.68 0.47
CA VAL A 76 -26.37 -7.61 -0.54
C VAL A 76 -26.23 -8.19 -1.94
N SER A 77 -25.28 -9.09 -2.16
CA SER A 77 -25.03 -9.80 -3.43
C SER A 77 -26.26 -10.58 -3.89
N ALA A 78 -26.95 -11.27 -2.98
CA ALA A 78 -28.20 -11.99 -3.25
C ALA A 78 -29.36 -11.05 -3.66
N LYS A 79 -29.24 -9.75 -3.39
CA LYS A 79 -30.27 -8.73 -3.69
C LYS A 79 -29.82 -7.71 -4.72
N ARG A 80 -28.79 -8.02 -5.50
CA ARG A 80 -28.17 -7.11 -6.48
C ARG A 80 -29.11 -6.53 -7.54
N HIS A 81 -30.18 -7.22 -7.90
CA HIS A 81 -31.19 -6.71 -8.86
C HIS A 81 -32.40 -6.03 -8.19
N ASN A 82 -32.48 -6.02 -6.85
CA ASN A 82 -33.60 -5.42 -6.13
C ASN A 82 -33.31 -3.94 -5.79
N THR A 83 -33.50 -3.06 -6.77
CA THR A 83 -33.21 -1.61 -6.66
C THR A 83 -33.92 -0.94 -5.48
N LYS A 84 -35.18 -1.32 -5.19
CA LYS A 84 -35.95 -0.82 -4.04
C LYS A 84 -35.35 -1.24 -2.70
N TRP A 85 -34.77 -2.44 -2.61
CA TRP A 85 -34.09 -2.89 -1.41
C TRP A 85 -32.71 -2.23 -1.27
N LEU A 86 -31.95 -2.14 -2.36
CA LEU A 86 -30.63 -1.50 -2.40
C LEU A 86 -30.69 -0.02 -2.00
N SER A 87 -31.69 0.72 -2.51
CA SER A 87 -31.88 2.13 -2.18
C SER A 87 -32.11 2.36 -0.68
N ARG A 88 -32.83 1.44 -0.01
CA ARG A 88 -33.03 1.45 1.44
C ARG A 88 -31.77 1.02 2.20
N LYS A 89 -31.04 0.00 1.71
CA LYS A 89 -29.83 -0.52 2.36
C LYS A 89 -28.69 0.51 2.35
N MET A 90 -28.46 1.20 1.23
CA MET A 90 -27.34 2.13 1.07
C MET A 90 -27.45 3.38 1.98
N VAL A 91 -28.67 3.76 2.39
CA VAL A 91 -28.90 4.95 3.24
C VAL A 91 -28.92 4.64 4.74
N LYS A 92 -28.89 3.35 5.15
CA LYS A 92 -28.89 2.97 6.57
C LYS A 92 -27.74 3.63 7.32
N ARG A 93 -28.03 4.09 8.55
CA ARG A 93 -27.05 4.73 9.44
C ARG A 93 -26.14 3.72 10.14
N ARG A 94 -26.67 2.53 10.47
CA ARG A 94 -25.97 1.46 11.20
C ARG A 94 -25.73 0.24 10.31
N GLY A 95 -24.83 -0.61 10.78
CA GLY A 95 -24.42 -1.85 10.11
C GLY A 95 -23.08 -1.69 9.38
N ASP A 96 -22.63 -2.79 8.80
CA ASP A 96 -21.35 -2.89 8.12
C ASP A 96 -21.20 -1.83 7.00
N GLY A 97 -20.06 -1.14 7.01
CA GLY A 97 -19.75 -0.03 6.09
C GLY A 97 -19.56 -0.51 4.65
N VAL A 98 -18.92 -1.67 4.48
CA VAL A 98 -18.62 -2.29 3.19
C VAL A 98 -19.92 -2.64 2.46
N SER A 99 -20.84 -3.34 3.12
CA SER A 99 -22.14 -3.74 2.57
C SER A 99 -23.01 -2.55 2.17
N ARG A 100 -22.90 -1.40 2.87
CA ARG A 100 -23.60 -0.16 2.48
C ARG A 100 -22.99 0.47 1.22
N ALA A 101 -21.66 0.47 1.12
CA ALA A 101 -20.96 0.94 -0.06
C ALA A 101 -21.23 0.04 -1.28
N LEU A 102 -21.30 -1.27 -1.08
CA LEU A 102 -21.67 -2.24 -2.11
C LEU A 102 -23.10 -2.01 -2.60
N ALA A 103 -24.06 -1.85 -1.68
CA ALA A 103 -25.44 -1.58 -2.07
C ALA A 103 -25.60 -0.29 -2.90
N GLY A 104 -24.83 0.77 -2.57
CA GLY A 104 -24.80 1.98 -3.38
C GLY A 104 -24.16 1.78 -4.76
N SER A 105 -23.12 0.95 -4.85
CA SER A 105 -22.44 0.66 -6.12
C SER A 105 -23.27 -0.23 -7.04
N LEU A 106 -23.97 -1.24 -6.50
CA LEU A 106 -24.90 -2.07 -7.27
C LEU A 106 -26.13 -1.29 -7.74
N LEU A 107 -26.62 -0.35 -6.93
CA LEU A 107 -27.66 0.57 -7.38
C LEU A 107 -27.17 1.42 -8.54
N ALA A 108 -25.95 1.95 -8.45
CA ALA A 108 -25.34 2.71 -9.55
C ALA A 108 -25.13 1.87 -10.82
N ALA A 109 -24.82 0.58 -10.67
CA ALA A 109 -24.72 -0.36 -11.79
C ALA A 109 -26.07 -0.62 -12.49
N SER A 110 -27.18 -0.45 -11.77
CA SER A 110 -28.54 -0.62 -12.31
C SER A 110 -29.06 0.64 -13.02
N GLU A 111 -28.32 1.75 -12.99
CA GLU A 111 -28.72 3.02 -13.62
C GLU A 111 -28.09 3.15 -15.02
N GLU A 112 -28.77 3.87 -15.92
CA GLU A 112 -28.33 4.06 -17.32
C GLU A 112 -27.43 5.29 -17.52
N ASP A 113 -27.36 6.21 -16.54
CA ASP A 113 -26.55 7.44 -16.65
C ASP A 113 -25.27 7.38 -15.79
N TRP A 114 -24.12 7.27 -16.46
CA TRP A 114 -22.78 7.28 -15.85
C TRP A 114 -21.99 8.55 -16.17
N SER A 115 -22.64 9.58 -16.72
CA SER A 115 -21.97 10.80 -17.19
C SER A 115 -21.41 11.66 -16.05
N THR A 116 -22.04 11.62 -14.87
CA THR A 116 -21.74 12.48 -13.74
C THR A 116 -21.08 11.71 -12.60
N VAL A 117 -19.76 11.90 -12.45
CA VAL A 117 -18.94 11.15 -11.49
C VAL A 117 -18.38 12.06 -10.41
N SER A 118 -18.12 11.47 -9.24
CA SER A 118 -17.30 12.07 -8.19
C SER A 118 -15.84 11.63 -8.34
N VAL A 119 -14.91 12.48 -7.90
CA VAL A 119 -13.48 12.16 -7.90
C VAL A 119 -13.01 11.92 -6.47
N PHE A 120 -12.65 10.69 -6.17
CA PHE A 120 -11.91 10.32 -4.96
C PHE A 120 -10.43 10.63 -5.15
N LYS A 121 -9.82 11.24 -4.13
CA LYS A 121 -8.40 11.55 -4.10
C LYS A 121 -7.78 11.04 -2.80
N ASN A 122 -6.71 10.27 -2.92
CA ASN A 122 -5.92 9.81 -1.80
C ASN A 122 -4.44 9.88 -2.18
N GLN A 123 -3.59 10.36 -1.27
CA GLN A 123 -2.16 10.52 -1.53
C GLN A 123 -1.45 9.17 -1.75
N LEU A 124 -1.89 8.12 -1.06
CA LEU A 124 -1.26 6.79 -1.09
C LEU A 124 -1.89 5.90 -2.16
N PHE A 125 -3.22 5.89 -2.24
CA PHE A 125 -3.97 4.99 -3.12
C PHE A 125 -4.34 5.62 -4.47
N GLY A 126 -3.94 6.87 -4.71
CA GLY A 126 -4.16 7.59 -5.95
C GLY A 126 -5.58 8.15 -6.08
N ASN A 127 -5.96 8.43 -7.33
CA ASN A 127 -7.22 9.09 -7.67
C ASN A 127 -8.13 8.14 -8.46
N ALA A 128 -9.42 8.18 -8.17
CA ALA A 128 -10.40 7.43 -8.94
C ALA A 128 -11.72 8.19 -9.10
N SER A 129 -12.29 8.06 -10.29
CA SER A 129 -13.67 8.47 -10.56
C SER A 129 -14.62 7.35 -10.14
N TYR A 130 -15.76 7.71 -9.57
CA TYR A 130 -16.79 6.78 -9.14
C TYR A 130 -18.16 7.46 -9.06
N LEU A 131 -19.24 6.68 -9.11
CA LEU A 131 -20.61 7.15 -8.92
C LEU A 131 -20.95 7.16 -7.43
N ARG A 132 -21.29 8.33 -6.91
CA ARG A 132 -21.65 8.52 -5.50
C ARG A 132 -23.11 8.16 -5.28
N ARG A 133 -23.41 7.14 -4.49
CA ARG A 133 -24.79 6.75 -4.11
C ARG A 133 -24.89 6.41 -2.62
N GLY A 134 -25.93 6.91 -1.94
CA GLY A 134 -26.19 6.62 -0.53
C GLY A 134 -25.12 7.11 0.45
N ASN A 135 -25.10 6.49 1.64
CA ASN A 135 -24.31 6.92 2.80
C ASN A 135 -23.04 6.07 3.04
N GLY A 136 -22.68 5.19 2.10
CA GLY A 136 -21.41 4.45 2.16
C GLY A 136 -20.21 5.39 2.13
N LYS A 137 -19.07 4.95 2.67
CA LYS A 137 -17.83 5.73 2.66
C LYS A 137 -17.36 5.97 1.23
N GLN A 138 -16.84 7.16 0.95
CA GLN A 138 -16.38 7.54 -0.40
C GLN A 138 -15.27 6.61 -0.90
N GLY A 139 -14.27 6.33 -0.05
CA GLY A 139 -13.18 5.42 -0.38
C GLY A 139 -13.66 4.00 -0.68
N HIS A 140 -14.67 3.49 0.05
CA HIS A 140 -15.23 2.16 -0.20
C HIS A 140 -15.96 2.08 -1.54
N GLN A 141 -16.76 3.09 -1.90
CA GLN A 141 -17.42 3.11 -3.22
C GLN A 141 -16.41 3.26 -4.36
N ALA A 142 -15.39 4.09 -4.17
CA ALA A 142 -14.31 4.23 -5.13
C ALA A 142 -13.55 2.90 -5.32
N ALA A 143 -13.28 2.17 -4.23
CA ALA A 143 -12.64 0.87 -4.24
C ALA A 143 -13.48 -0.19 -4.98
N ILE A 144 -14.77 -0.32 -4.62
CA ILE A 144 -15.69 -1.30 -5.22
C ILE A 144 -15.86 -1.08 -6.73
N GLN A 145 -16.09 0.16 -7.16
CA GLN A 145 -16.32 0.48 -8.57
C GLN A 145 -15.04 0.49 -9.41
N ASN A 146 -13.87 0.48 -8.76
CA ASN A 146 -12.57 0.36 -9.41
C ASN A 146 -11.82 -0.87 -8.86
N HIS A 147 -12.51 -1.99 -8.67
CA HIS A 147 -11.97 -3.22 -8.07
C HIS A 147 -10.77 -3.81 -8.84
N THR A 148 -10.64 -3.49 -10.12
CA THR A 148 -9.48 -3.86 -10.95
C THR A 148 -8.18 -3.13 -10.55
N ASN A 149 -8.27 -2.02 -9.83
CA ASN A 149 -7.10 -1.32 -9.31
C ASN A 149 -6.66 -1.95 -7.99
N HIS A 150 -5.55 -2.68 -8.04
CA HIS A 150 -4.99 -3.43 -6.91
C HIS A 150 -4.70 -2.54 -5.68
N ARG A 151 -4.30 -1.27 -5.85
CA ARG A 151 -4.08 -0.38 -4.68
C ARG A 151 -5.41 0.09 -4.11
N LEU A 152 -6.33 0.57 -4.95
CA LEU A 152 -7.59 1.14 -4.48
C LEU A 152 -8.48 0.13 -3.77
N ARG A 153 -8.51 -1.14 -4.21
CA ARG A 153 -9.37 -2.15 -3.56
C ARG A 153 -9.01 -2.41 -2.10
N LEU A 154 -7.77 -2.15 -1.68
CA LEU A 154 -7.36 -2.22 -0.26
C LEU A 154 -8.18 -1.26 0.62
N LEU A 155 -8.55 -0.08 0.12
CA LEU A 155 -9.31 0.90 0.89
C LEU A 155 -10.66 0.40 1.38
N LEU A 156 -11.21 -0.63 0.74
CA LEU A 156 -12.44 -1.26 1.18
C LEU A 156 -12.32 -1.84 2.60
N TRP A 157 -11.11 -2.24 2.99
CA TRP A 157 -10.82 -3.00 4.20
C TRP A 157 -10.10 -2.17 5.27
N ASP A 158 -10.13 -0.84 5.14
CA ASP A 158 -9.36 0.06 6.00
C ASP A 158 -9.78 0.02 7.49
N GLU A 159 -11.05 -0.25 7.77
CA GLU A 159 -11.55 -0.46 9.14
C GLU A 159 -11.05 -1.78 9.73
N HIS A 160 -10.99 -2.85 8.92
CA HIS A 160 -10.42 -4.13 9.35
C HIS A 160 -8.91 -4.01 9.60
N ALA A 161 -8.18 -3.31 8.73
CA ALA A 161 -6.75 -3.09 8.93
C ALA A 161 -6.44 -2.28 10.20
N LYS A 162 -7.28 -1.30 10.55
CA LYS A 162 -7.17 -0.58 11.84
C LYS A 162 -7.41 -1.49 13.04
N ALA A 163 -8.21 -2.55 12.88
CA ALA A 163 -8.43 -3.57 13.90
C ALA A 163 -7.33 -4.66 13.93
N GLY A 164 -6.25 -4.50 13.16
CA GLY A 164 -5.10 -5.42 13.18
C GLY A 164 -5.14 -6.54 12.15
N HIS A 165 -6.06 -6.48 11.18
CA HIS A 165 -6.11 -7.46 10.10
C HIS A 165 -5.19 -7.11 8.92
N TYR A 166 -4.70 -8.13 8.21
CA TYR A 166 -3.77 -7.97 7.09
C TYR A 166 -4.39 -8.36 5.74
N PHE A 167 -4.12 -7.52 4.74
CA PHE A 167 -4.54 -7.69 3.35
C PHE A 167 -3.37 -7.40 2.41
N PHE A 168 -3.25 -8.19 1.33
CA PHE A 168 -2.17 -8.11 0.35
C PHE A 168 -2.75 -8.10 -1.05
N SER A 169 -2.35 -7.15 -1.88
CA SER A 169 -2.99 -6.86 -3.15
C SER A 169 -2.01 -6.51 -4.25
N TRP A 170 -2.06 -7.26 -5.35
CA TRP A 170 -1.26 -7.09 -6.56
C TRP A 170 -2.09 -7.36 -7.81
N GLU A 171 -1.54 -7.12 -9.00
CA GLU A 171 -2.29 -7.29 -10.25
C GLU A 171 -2.83 -8.73 -10.46
N GLY A 172 -2.13 -9.73 -9.94
CA GLY A 172 -2.51 -11.15 -10.07
C GLY A 172 -3.36 -11.73 -8.93
N GLY A 173 -3.58 -10.99 -7.84
CA GLY A 173 -4.28 -11.58 -6.70
C GLY A 173 -4.54 -10.63 -5.54
N PHE A 174 -5.46 -11.04 -4.68
CA PHE A 174 -5.88 -10.31 -3.49
C PHE A 174 -6.11 -11.28 -2.35
N VAL A 175 -5.40 -11.12 -1.23
CA VAL A 175 -5.40 -12.10 -0.13
C VAL A 175 -5.60 -11.42 1.21
N TYR A 176 -6.33 -12.08 2.10
CA TYR A 176 -6.52 -11.74 3.50
C TYR A 176 -5.95 -12.86 4.39
N THR A 177 -5.13 -12.50 5.38
CA THR A 177 -4.40 -13.49 6.22
C THR A 177 -4.76 -13.41 7.70
N GLY A 178 -5.87 -12.75 8.06
CA GLY A 178 -6.27 -12.62 9.46
C GLY A 178 -5.45 -11.57 10.20
N THR A 179 -5.14 -11.85 11.47
CA THR A 179 -4.37 -10.95 12.35
C THR A 179 -2.87 -11.20 12.31
N VAL A 180 -2.42 -12.18 11.53
CA VAL A 180 -1.01 -12.48 11.30
C VAL A 180 -0.66 -12.03 9.89
N ALA A 181 0.46 -11.33 9.74
CA ALA A 181 0.88 -10.73 8.49
C ALA A 181 1.58 -11.75 7.57
N ASN A 182 0.94 -12.85 7.20
CA ASN A 182 1.56 -13.85 6.31
C ASN A 182 1.54 -13.33 4.87
N ALA A 183 2.67 -12.82 4.36
CA ALA A 183 2.71 -12.26 3.02
C ALA A 183 2.66 -13.39 1.97
N PRO A 184 1.76 -13.35 0.97
CA PRO A 184 1.80 -14.31 -0.12
C PRO A 184 3.07 -14.16 -0.94
N LYS A 185 3.69 -15.29 -1.34
CA LYS A 185 4.92 -15.29 -2.14
C LYS A 185 4.77 -14.52 -3.44
N GLU A 186 3.64 -14.69 -4.13
CA GLU A 186 3.35 -13.99 -5.39
C GLU A 186 3.25 -12.47 -5.20
N TRP A 187 2.80 -12.03 -4.01
CA TRP A 187 2.76 -10.62 -3.67
C TRP A 187 4.16 -10.06 -3.38
N VAL A 188 5.00 -10.81 -2.65
CA VAL A 188 6.39 -10.41 -2.35
C VAL A 188 7.16 -10.28 -3.66
N GLU A 189 7.14 -11.31 -4.51
CA GLU A 189 7.81 -11.30 -5.81
C GLU A 189 7.33 -10.16 -6.70
N TRP A 190 6.00 -9.96 -6.80
CA TRP A 190 5.45 -8.85 -7.59
C TRP A 190 5.91 -7.49 -7.05
N SER A 191 5.96 -7.32 -5.73
CA SER A 191 6.38 -6.06 -5.10
C SER A 191 7.87 -5.77 -5.33
N LEU A 192 8.71 -6.80 -5.27
CA LEU A 192 10.15 -6.67 -5.51
C LEU A 192 10.46 -6.42 -6.99
N ARG A 193 9.80 -7.12 -7.91
CA ARG A 193 9.89 -6.88 -9.37
C ARG A 193 9.46 -5.47 -9.75
N GLY A 194 8.41 -4.94 -9.10
CA GLY A 194 7.91 -3.58 -9.32
C GLY A 194 8.65 -2.48 -8.55
N SER A 195 9.70 -2.84 -7.80
CA SER A 195 10.45 -1.89 -6.96
C SER A 195 11.35 -0.97 -7.81
N PRO A 196 11.73 0.22 -7.28
CA PRO A 196 12.59 1.16 -8.00
C PRO A 196 14.04 0.70 -8.17
N LEU A 197 14.46 -0.39 -7.51
CA LEU A 197 15.87 -0.79 -7.42
C LEU A 197 16.38 -1.66 -8.59
N GLY A 198 15.55 -1.98 -9.58
CA GLY A 198 15.99 -2.77 -10.75
C GLY A 198 16.63 -4.11 -10.35
N LEU A 199 15.99 -4.80 -9.40
CA LEU A 199 16.48 -6.04 -8.79
C LEU A 199 16.58 -7.19 -9.80
N GLN A 200 17.56 -8.08 -9.58
CA GLN A 200 17.75 -9.32 -10.32
C GLN A 200 17.22 -10.50 -9.49
N GLU A 201 16.63 -11.49 -10.16
CA GLU A 201 16.19 -12.73 -9.51
C GLU A 201 17.39 -13.63 -9.17
N THR A 202 17.30 -14.30 -8.03
CA THR A 202 18.26 -15.31 -7.56
C THR A 202 17.52 -16.62 -7.24
N SER A 203 18.25 -17.67 -6.87
CA SER A 203 17.65 -18.96 -6.51
C SER A 203 16.69 -18.90 -5.31
N HIS A 204 16.90 -17.95 -4.39
CA HIS A 204 16.13 -17.83 -3.13
C HIS A 204 15.47 -16.46 -2.94
N GLY A 205 15.51 -15.58 -3.95
CA GLY A 205 14.84 -14.28 -3.89
C GLY A 205 15.40 -13.26 -4.88
N PHE A 206 15.85 -12.11 -4.38
CA PHE A 206 16.23 -10.96 -5.21
C PHE A 206 17.54 -10.31 -4.74
N ALA A 207 18.26 -9.70 -5.68
CA ALA A 207 19.49 -8.99 -5.39
C ALA A 207 19.60 -7.69 -6.20
N GLY A 208 20.18 -6.66 -5.59
CA GLY A 208 20.72 -5.52 -6.33
C GLY A 208 21.84 -5.96 -7.28
N LYS A 209 22.14 -5.15 -8.29
CA LYS A 209 23.18 -5.43 -9.31
C LYS A 209 24.56 -5.64 -8.69
N ALA A 210 24.85 -4.96 -7.59
CA ALA A 210 26.12 -5.06 -6.88
C ALA A 210 26.22 -6.28 -5.94
N ILE A 211 25.11 -7.01 -5.72
CA ILE A 211 25.04 -8.15 -4.80
C ILE A 211 24.93 -9.44 -5.60
N THR A 212 25.94 -10.31 -5.50
CA THR A 212 25.89 -11.63 -6.13
C THR A 212 25.22 -12.65 -5.21
N GLU A 213 24.78 -13.77 -5.78
CA GLU A 213 24.22 -14.89 -5.01
C GLU A 213 25.22 -15.46 -4.00
N GLU A 214 26.53 -15.42 -4.30
CA GLU A 214 27.56 -15.81 -3.35
C GLU A 214 27.63 -14.84 -2.16
N ILE A 215 27.51 -13.53 -2.38
CA ILE A 215 27.50 -12.52 -1.30
C ILE A 215 26.27 -12.72 -0.41
N LEU A 216 25.09 -12.96 -1.00
CA LEU A 216 23.88 -13.29 -0.26
C LEU A 216 24.07 -14.50 0.65
N LYS A 217 24.54 -15.63 0.10
CA LYS A 217 24.72 -16.89 0.84
C LYS A 217 25.80 -16.83 1.91
N SER A 218 26.95 -16.25 1.56
CA SER A 218 28.11 -16.18 2.46
C SER A 218 27.99 -15.10 3.53
N ARG A 219 27.04 -14.17 3.36
CA ARG A 219 26.89 -12.96 4.20
C ARG A 219 28.19 -12.16 4.33
N LYS A 220 29.03 -12.16 3.29
CA LYS A 220 30.30 -11.43 3.30
C LYS A 220 30.06 -9.91 3.29
N PRO A 221 30.73 -9.13 4.17
CA PRO A 221 30.71 -7.68 4.11
C PRO A 221 31.25 -7.16 2.77
N THR A 222 30.62 -6.11 2.25
CA THR A 222 31.19 -5.31 1.16
C THR A 222 31.80 -4.03 1.72
N LYS A 223 32.67 -3.36 0.96
CA LYS A 223 33.31 -2.11 1.40
C LYS A 223 32.30 -1.02 1.77
N SER A 224 31.23 -0.89 0.98
CA SER A 224 30.14 0.04 1.26
C SER A 224 29.08 -0.55 2.20
N GLY A 225 29.07 -1.86 2.43
CA GLY A 225 28.05 -2.52 3.22
C GLY A 225 26.74 -2.66 2.45
N TRP A 226 25.91 -3.60 2.90
CA TRP A 226 24.65 -3.91 2.24
C TRP A 226 23.59 -4.34 3.25
N ILE A 227 22.34 -4.21 2.86
CA ILE A 227 21.19 -4.62 3.67
C ILE A 227 20.73 -6.00 3.18
N SER A 228 20.67 -6.95 4.09
CA SER A 228 19.97 -8.22 3.89
C SER A 228 18.57 -8.08 4.46
N MET A 229 17.54 -8.42 3.70
CA MET A 229 16.17 -8.54 4.18
C MET A 229 15.67 -9.97 4.01
N SER A 230 14.89 -10.44 4.97
CA SER A 230 14.26 -11.75 4.95
C SER A 230 12.77 -11.59 5.16
N PHE A 231 11.98 -11.98 4.17
CA PHE A 231 10.52 -11.97 4.23
C PHE A 231 10.00 -13.25 4.89
N ASN A 232 8.82 -13.19 5.50
CA ASN A 232 8.24 -14.32 6.21
C ASN A 232 7.70 -15.45 5.31
N ASP A 233 7.66 -15.23 3.99
CA ASP A 233 7.44 -16.27 2.98
C ASP A 233 8.73 -17.05 2.64
N GLY A 234 9.87 -16.64 3.21
CA GLY A 234 11.19 -17.21 2.96
C GLY A 234 11.98 -16.51 1.85
N THR A 235 11.44 -15.47 1.22
CA THR A 235 12.17 -14.72 0.18
C THR A 235 13.31 -13.90 0.80
N GLU A 236 14.52 -14.05 0.25
CA GLU A 236 15.68 -13.24 0.64
C GLU A 236 15.91 -12.07 -0.31
N LEU A 237 16.40 -10.96 0.22
CA LEU A 237 16.73 -9.77 -0.55
C LEU A 237 18.06 -9.18 -0.10
N GLY A 238 18.94 -8.86 -1.05
CA GLY A 238 20.20 -8.16 -0.79
C GLY A 238 20.27 -6.86 -1.57
N ILE A 239 20.51 -5.74 -0.88
CA ILE A 239 20.59 -4.42 -1.53
C ILE A 239 21.86 -3.71 -1.08
N SER A 240 22.66 -3.24 -2.03
CA SER A 240 23.83 -2.42 -1.67
C SER A 240 23.42 -1.04 -1.18
N SER A 241 24.22 -0.43 -0.31
CA SER A 241 23.92 0.93 0.17
C SER A 241 23.92 1.99 -0.94
N GLU A 242 24.71 1.76 -1.99
CA GLU A 242 24.84 2.70 -3.10
C GLU A 242 23.56 2.75 -3.94
N GLU A 243 22.97 1.59 -4.22
CA GLU A 243 21.71 1.49 -4.96
C GLU A 243 20.54 2.17 -4.23
N LEU A 244 20.43 1.98 -2.91
CA LEU A 244 19.41 2.66 -2.08
C LEU A 244 19.52 4.18 -2.11
N SER A 245 20.73 4.71 -2.27
CA SER A 245 20.95 6.16 -2.31
C SER A 245 20.60 6.80 -3.66
N GLN A 246 20.50 6.00 -4.72
CA GLN A 246 20.34 6.47 -6.10
C GLN A 246 18.89 6.46 -6.60
N THR A 247 17.95 5.90 -5.84
CA THR A 247 16.55 5.81 -6.26
C THR A 247 15.79 7.11 -6.07
N GLU A 248 15.14 7.60 -7.14
CA GLU A 248 14.24 8.76 -7.07
C GLU A 248 12.96 8.48 -6.26
N LEU A 249 12.47 7.24 -6.32
CA LEU A 249 11.30 6.80 -5.58
C LEU A 249 11.73 5.97 -4.35
N PRO A 250 11.14 6.22 -3.17
CA PRO A 250 11.45 5.45 -1.99
C PRO A 250 11.12 3.96 -2.12
N PHE A 251 12.08 3.10 -1.76
CA PHE A 251 12.00 1.65 -1.84
C PHE A 251 10.95 1.08 -0.89
N ILE A 252 11.04 1.36 0.41
CA ILE A 252 10.12 0.79 1.41
C ILE A 252 8.65 1.16 1.14
N PRO A 253 8.30 2.44 0.86
CA PRO A 253 6.96 2.80 0.42
C PRO A 253 6.48 2.07 -0.84
N SER A 254 7.37 1.74 -1.78
CA SER A 254 6.98 1.02 -3.00
C SER A 254 6.40 -0.36 -2.71
N ILE A 255 6.95 -1.06 -1.69
CA ILE A 255 6.45 -2.34 -1.20
C ILE A 255 5.18 -2.14 -0.36
N ALA A 256 5.22 -1.20 0.60
CA ALA A 256 4.15 -1.00 1.57
C ALA A 256 2.78 -0.66 0.94
N LEU A 257 2.77 -0.04 -0.24
CA LEU A 257 1.54 0.31 -0.96
C LEU A 257 0.74 -0.89 -1.48
N GLY A 258 1.34 -2.07 -1.52
CA GLY A 258 0.67 -3.32 -1.89
C GLY A 258 -0.06 -4.03 -0.74
N MET A 259 0.10 -3.56 0.50
CA MET A 259 -0.48 -4.21 1.68
C MET A 259 -1.27 -3.24 2.57
N LEU A 260 -2.13 -3.79 3.43
CA LEU A 260 -2.88 -3.02 4.41
C LEU A 260 -2.99 -3.81 5.72
N PRO A 261 -2.56 -3.26 6.88
CA PRO A 261 -1.89 -1.97 7.04
C PRO A 261 -0.49 -1.95 6.37
N PRO A 262 0.02 -0.77 5.96
CA PRO A 262 1.31 -0.63 5.29
C PRO A 262 2.47 -0.73 6.30
N ARG A 263 2.75 -1.95 6.78
CA ARG A 263 3.74 -2.23 7.84
C ARG A 263 4.72 -3.30 7.39
N VAL A 264 5.79 -2.88 6.73
CA VAL A 264 6.87 -3.79 6.26
C VAL A 264 7.54 -4.56 7.40
N PRO A 265 7.79 -3.99 8.60
CA PRO A 265 8.38 -4.77 9.71
C PRO A 265 7.52 -5.94 10.20
N ALA A 266 6.23 -6.01 9.83
CA ALA A 266 5.38 -7.13 10.17
C ALA A 266 5.62 -8.36 9.26
N ILE A 267 6.25 -8.16 8.10
CA ILE A 267 6.41 -9.18 7.06
C ILE A 267 7.87 -9.46 6.72
N ALA A 268 8.79 -8.63 7.17
CA ALA A 268 10.22 -8.76 6.89
C ALA A 268 11.08 -8.30 8.06
N SER A 269 12.24 -8.94 8.21
CA SER A 269 13.36 -8.46 9.01
C SER A 269 14.46 -7.91 8.11
N ALA A 270 15.33 -7.07 8.67
CA ALA A 270 16.48 -6.53 7.98
C ALA A 270 17.73 -6.61 8.85
N GLU A 271 18.86 -6.86 8.23
CA GLU A 271 20.20 -6.91 8.83
C GLU A 271 21.15 -6.03 8.01
N TRP A 272 22.11 -5.39 8.70
CA TRP A 272 23.16 -4.61 8.06
C TRP A 272 24.46 -5.42 8.04
N VAL A 273 24.95 -5.70 6.85
CA VAL A 273 26.14 -6.54 6.62
C VAL A 273 27.31 -5.63 6.27
N TRP A 274 28.07 -5.24 7.29
CA TRP A 274 29.25 -4.38 7.16
C TRP A 274 30.14 -4.47 8.41
N ARG A 275 31.44 -4.24 8.25
CA ARG A 275 32.41 -4.10 9.34
C ARG A 275 33.41 -2.97 9.02
N PRO A 276 34.00 -2.31 10.04
CA PRO A 276 35.09 -1.38 9.82
C PRO A 276 36.27 -2.05 9.11
N ASP A 277 36.96 -1.31 8.26
CA ASP A 277 38.18 -1.79 7.61
C ASP A 277 39.23 -2.10 8.70
N GLY A 278 39.87 -3.26 8.63
CA GLY A 278 40.85 -3.72 9.63
C GLY A 278 40.24 -4.43 10.85
N TRP A 279 38.91 -4.50 10.97
CA TRP A 279 38.25 -5.26 12.04
C TRP A 279 38.49 -6.77 11.89
N PRO A 280 38.90 -7.51 12.95
CA PRO A 280 39.18 -8.94 12.85
C PRO A 280 37.95 -9.76 12.41
N GLU A 281 38.16 -10.78 11.56
CA GLU A 281 37.05 -11.59 11.03
C GLU A 281 36.37 -12.43 12.13
N ASP A 282 37.16 -12.84 13.10
CA ASP A 282 36.85 -13.67 14.26
C ASP A 282 36.34 -12.87 15.47
N MET A 283 36.34 -11.53 15.40
CA MET A 283 35.81 -10.66 16.44
C MET A 283 34.40 -10.18 16.11
N ALA A 284 33.44 -10.45 17.00
CA ALA A 284 32.08 -9.94 16.89
C ALA A 284 32.03 -8.40 17.06
N LEU A 285 31.10 -7.75 16.36
CA LEU A 285 30.82 -6.33 16.58
C LEU A 285 30.21 -6.12 17.97
N PRO A 286 30.37 -4.93 18.58
CA PRO A 286 29.76 -4.65 19.88
C PRO A 286 28.24 -4.79 19.84
N GLU A 287 27.69 -5.52 20.82
CA GLU A 287 26.24 -5.81 20.92
C GLU A 287 25.40 -4.53 20.94
N GLU A 288 25.83 -3.52 21.72
CA GLU A 288 25.20 -2.20 21.79
C GLU A 288 25.06 -1.55 20.39
N GLY A 289 26.08 -1.68 19.53
CA GLY A 289 26.04 -1.16 18.16
C GLY A 289 25.08 -1.93 17.27
N VAL A 290 25.06 -3.26 17.39
CA VAL A 290 24.18 -4.15 16.63
C VAL A 290 22.70 -3.91 16.96
N GLU A 291 22.37 -3.75 18.24
CA GLU A 291 21.00 -3.42 18.67
C GLU A 291 20.55 -2.05 18.12
N GLN A 292 21.42 -1.03 18.21
CA GLN A 292 21.12 0.29 17.67
C GLN A 292 20.93 0.27 16.15
N VAL A 293 21.66 -0.57 15.43
CA VAL A 293 21.46 -0.82 13.99
C VAL A 293 20.11 -1.49 13.74
N GLY A 294 19.73 -2.50 14.53
CA GLY A 294 18.42 -3.14 14.43
C GLY A 294 17.26 -2.16 14.62
N HIS A 295 17.38 -1.20 15.53
CA HIS A 295 16.40 -0.12 15.67
C HIS A 295 16.35 0.79 14.44
N ALA A 296 17.50 1.21 13.91
CA ALA A 296 17.55 2.04 12.70
C ALA A 296 16.92 1.34 11.49
N LEU A 297 17.17 0.05 11.30
CA LEU A 297 16.58 -0.74 10.21
C LEU A 297 15.06 -0.86 10.35
N ASN A 298 14.54 -1.04 11.57
CA ASN A 298 13.10 -1.03 11.83
C ASN A 298 12.45 0.33 11.55
N GLU A 299 13.14 1.43 11.88
CA GLU A 299 12.68 2.78 11.56
C GLU A 299 12.68 3.03 10.05
N TRP A 300 13.70 2.56 9.34
CA TRP A 300 13.78 2.60 7.87
C TRP A 300 12.65 1.80 7.21
N MET A 301 12.42 0.55 7.63
CA MET A 301 11.29 -0.26 7.15
C MET A 301 9.92 0.34 7.54
N SER A 302 9.88 1.20 8.55
CA SER A 302 8.69 2.00 8.91
C SER A 302 8.59 3.33 8.15
N SER A 303 9.46 3.57 7.17
CA SER A 303 9.58 4.82 6.40
C SER A 303 9.84 6.08 7.25
N ARG A 304 10.45 5.93 8.43
CA ARG A 304 10.87 7.06 9.28
C ARG A 304 12.27 7.55 8.95
N ILE A 305 13.09 6.68 8.38
CA ILE A 305 14.41 6.97 7.83
C ILE A 305 14.31 6.81 6.30
N VAL A 306 14.93 7.72 5.56
CA VAL A 306 14.98 7.68 4.09
C VAL A 306 16.08 6.73 3.60
N ASP A 307 15.87 6.12 2.44
CA ASP A 307 16.75 5.07 1.89
C ASP A 307 18.23 5.52 1.80
N GLY A 308 18.49 6.74 1.35
CA GLY A 308 19.86 7.23 1.17
C GLY A 308 20.66 7.47 2.46
N SER A 309 20.02 7.54 3.63
CA SER A 309 20.72 7.82 4.90
C SER A 309 20.93 6.59 5.78
N ILE A 310 20.24 5.47 5.51
CA ILE A 310 20.28 4.29 6.40
C ILE A 310 21.69 3.73 6.56
N ALA A 311 22.47 3.67 5.48
CA ALA A 311 23.83 3.13 5.51
C ALA A 311 24.77 3.96 6.40
N GLU A 312 24.70 5.30 6.31
CA GLU A 312 25.52 6.17 7.16
C GLU A 312 25.10 6.05 8.63
N ILE A 313 23.79 5.99 8.90
CA ILE A 313 23.26 5.80 10.25
C ILE A 313 23.77 4.48 10.82
N CYS A 314 23.64 3.37 10.10
CA CYS A 314 24.09 2.05 10.57
C CYS A 314 25.60 2.03 10.85
N ARG A 315 26.43 2.56 9.95
CA ARG A 315 27.89 2.66 10.19
C ARG A 315 28.20 3.49 11.43
N ARG A 316 27.55 4.64 11.60
CA ARG A 316 27.78 5.52 12.76
C ARG A 316 27.43 4.82 14.08
N ARG A 317 26.32 4.09 14.14
CA ARG A 317 25.91 3.32 15.34
C ARG A 317 26.95 2.28 15.73
N ILE A 318 27.47 1.52 14.75
CA ILE A 318 28.54 0.54 14.98
C ILE A 318 29.80 1.26 15.49
N LEU A 319 30.28 2.26 14.77
CA LEU A 319 31.52 2.96 15.09
C LEU A 319 31.47 3.63 16.47
N SER A 320 30.33 4.22 16.87
CA SER A 320 30.19 4.84 18.19
C SER A 320 30.15 3.84 19.35
N SER A 321 29.89 2.56 19.07
CA SER A 321 29.80 1.52 20.11
C SER A 321 31.14 0.83 20.40
N ILE A 322 32.15 1.02 19.54
CA ILE A 322 33.48 0.45 19.69
C ILE A 322 34.24 1.23 20.77
N LYS A 323 34.62 0.54 21.85
CA LYS A 323 35.33 1.12 23.01
C LYS A 323 36.81 0.76 23.07
N GLU A 324 37.27 -0.12 22.18
CA GLU A 324 38.64 -0.66 22.15
C GLU A 324 39.30 -0.43 20.78
N GLY A 325 40.63 -0.28 20.79
CA GLY A 325 41.43 0.11 19.63
C GLY A 325 41.31 1.60 19.26
N PHE A 326 41.87 1.97 18.13
CA PHE A 326 41.82 3.33 17.59
C PHE A 326 41.00 3.37 16.30
N LEU A 327 40.06 4.31 16.20
CA LEU A 327 39.23 4.51 15.01
C LEU A 327 39.63 5.78 14.28
N SER A 328 39.97 5.65 12.98
CA SER A 328 40.08 6.78 12.07
C SER A 328 39.08 6.63 10.93
N ARG A 329 38.02 7.44 10.96
CA ARG A 329 36.87 7.34 10.03
C ARG A 329 36.20 5.97 10.12
N ASN A 330 36.45 5.10 9.14
CA ASN A 330 35.88 3.75 9.03
C ASN A 330 36.96 2.66 9.19
N ILE A 331 38.19 3.04 9.57
CA ILE A 331 39.32 2.12 9.71
C ILE A 331 39.60 1.93 11.20
N TRP A 332 39.65 0.68 11.63
CA TRP A 332 40.02 0.27 12.98
C TRP A 332 41.49 -0.17 13.02
N PHE A 333 42.19 0.26 14.07
CA PHE A 333 43.58 -0.09 14.36
C PHE A 333 43.63 -0.73 15.75
N SER A 334 44.41 -1.81 15.88
CA SER A 334 44.63 -2.53 17.14
C SER A 334 45.27 -1.67 18.23
#